data_AF-A0A2Z6DX00-F1
#
_entry.id   AF-A0A2Z6DX00-F1
#
_cell.length_a   1.000
_cell.length_b   1.000
_cell.length_c   1.000
_cell.angle_alpha   90.00
_cell.angle_beta   90.00
_cell.angle_gamma   90.00
#
_symmetry.space_group_name_H-M   'P 1'
#
loop_
_entity.id
_entity.type
_entity.pdbx_description
1 polymer ?
#
loop_
_entity_poly.entity_id
_entity_poly.type
_entity_poly.pdbx_seq_one_letter_code
_entity_poly.pdbx_strand_id
1 'polypeptide(L)'
;MVGRSGIAQSARNRLSVPALDEACYWIVDETGIPKQGRHSVGVARQYCGQVGKTENCQVAVSLSVASEKGSLPIAFRLYLPESWANDPERRKKAGVPETVTFATKPEIALAQIADALSAGVTPGVVLADAAYGDSTAFRDRLTEWGLRYAVAVREATTVWPPGVEPLQPEPYTGRGRPARNLRRSPGHEPVSVKRLAESLPQSAYRTVTWREGSNGVLRSRFAAVRVRAVHRDYWRATLREPEWLLIEWPETESEPSHYFLSTLPQSYSLTQLVHTVKMRWRIERDYRELKQEVGLGHYEGRNWRGFHHHATLTIAAYGFLLLQRLKGWDKKNGLFPQAPALPHWYVPRGSPKSTTPRTRLDRNDSSSDHPSHRPRTPAMSVLWENV
;
A
#
# COMPACT_ATOMS: atom_id res chain seq x y z
N MET A 1 18.44 -0.85 52.01
CA MET A 1 17.95 -2.18 51.57
C MET A 1 16.43 -2.10 51.56
N VAL A 2 15.76 -2.67 50.54
CA VAL A 2 14.33 -2.48 50.15
C VAL A 2 14.08 -1.12 49.45
N GLY A 3 13.58 -0.98 48.23
CA GLY A 3 13.23 -1.88 47.13
C GLY A 3 12.81 -0.99 45.94
N ARG A 4 13.67 -0.86 44.91
CA ARG A 4 13.36 -0.16 43.64
C ARG A 4 12.92 -1.19 42.61
N SER A 5 11.70 -1.68 42.72
CA SER A 5 11.06 -2.55 41.73
C SER A 5 9.55 -2.31 41.77
N GLY A 6 9.03 -1.40 40.95
CA GLY A 6 7.59 -1.13 40.98
C GLY A 6 7.02 -0.06 40.04
N ILE A 7 7.81 0.57 39.17
CA ILE A 7 7.31 1.66 38.29
C ILE A 7 7.54 1.36 36.79
N ALA A 8 7.92 0.13 36.43
CA ALA A 8 8.18 -0.26 35.03
C ALA A 8 7.13 -1.21 34.43
N GLN A 9 5.89 -1.22 34.94
CA GLN A 9 4.89 -2.23 34.53
C GLN A 9 3.47 -1.71 34.30
N SER A 10 3.29 -0.40 34.07
CA SER A 10 1.97 0.15 33.71
C SER A 10 2.09 1.24 32.65
N ALA A 11 2.19 0.82 31.38
CA ALA A 11 1.80 1.57 30.17
C ALA A 11 2.10 0.73 28.90
N ARG A 12 1.76 -0.56 28.90
CA ARG A 12 1.65 -1.33 27.64
C ARG A 12 0.20 -1.22 27.14
N ASN A 13 -0.22 -0.03 26.74
CA ASN A 13 -1.38 0.11 25.86
C ASN A 13 -0.95 -0.34 24.46
N ARG A 14 -0.90 -1.66 24.28
CA ARG A 14 -0.99 -2.26 22.95
C ARG A 14 -2.35 -1.82 22.41
N LEU A 15 -2.35 -1.04 21.33
CA LEU A 15 -3.45 -1.13 20.37
C LEU A 15 -3.48 -2.59 19.94
N SER A 16 -4.21 -3.44 20.67
CA SER A 16 -4.55 -4.77 20.21
C SER A 16 -5.38 -4.53 18.96
N VAL A 17 -4.79 -4.76 17.79
CA VAL A 17 -5.56 -4.93 16.56
C VAL A 17 -6.64 -5.95 16.93
N PRO A 18 -7.92 -5.56 16.96
CA PRO A 18 -8.97 -6.40 17.50
C PRO A 18 -8.90 -7.75 16.82
N ALA A 19 -8.91 -8.81 17.63
CA ALA A 19 -8.82 -10.22 17.26
C ALA A 19 -9.42 -10.52 15.88
N LEU A 20 -8.60 -10.36 14.85
CA LEU A 20 -8.85 -10.85 13.50
C LEU A 20 -8.44 -12.33 13.54
N ASP A 21 -9.20 -13.13 14.29
CA ASP A 21 -8.93 -14.55 14.57
C ASP A 21 -9.18 -15.47 13.36
N GLU A 22 -9.53 -14.89 12.21
CA GLU A 22 -9.67 -15.55 10.92
C GLU A 22 -8.61 -14.99 9.96
N ALA A 23 -8.12 -15.83 9.04
CA ALA A 23 -7.09 -15.54 8.03
C ALA A 23 -6.67 -14.06 7.93
N CYS A 24 -5.53 -13.75 8.54
CA CYS A 24 -4.96 -12.41 8.55
C CYS A 24 -4.20 -12.17 7.24
N TYR A 25 -4.43 -11.03 6.61
CA TYR A 25 -3.68 -10.55 5.45
C TYR A 25 -2.93 -9.28 5.81
N TRP A 26 -1.72 -9.15 5.28
CA TRP A 26 -0.90 -7.95 5.38
C TRP A 26 -0.88 -7.28 4.01
N ILE A 27 -1.67 -6.23 3.84
CA ILE A 27 -1.85 -5.60 2.53
C ILE A 27 -0.96 -4.35 2.47
N VAL A 28 -0.03 -4.37 1.52
CA VAL A 28 0.81 -3.23 1.17
C VAL A 28 0.19 -2.51 -0.01
N ASP A 29 0.00 -1.21 0.13
CA ASP A 29 -0.52 -0.37 -0.94
C ASP A 29 -0.08 1.08 -0.74
N GLU A 30 -0.35 1.92 -1.73
CA GLU A 30 -0.10 3.35 -1.63
C GLU A 30 -1.31 4.20 -1.96
N THR A 31 -1.33 5.40 -1.40
CA THR A 31 -2.41 6.35 -1.67
C THR A 31 -1.87 7.74 -1.95
N GLY A 32 -2.34 8.31 -3.07
CA GLY A 32 -2.02 9.68 -3.47
C GLY A 32 -3.04 10.68 -2.94
N ILE A 33 -2.55 11.82 -2.47
CA ILE A 33 -3.35 12.97 -2.03
C ILE A 33 -2.96 14.15 -2.94
N PRO A 34 -3.83 14.57 -3.87
CA PRO A 34 -3.56 15.70 -4.76
C PRO A 34 -3.24 16.97 -3.98
N LYS A 35 -2.29 17.75 -4.49
CA LYS A 35 -1.89 19.04 -3.91
C LYS A 35 -1.62 20.07 -4.99
N GLN A 36 -1.81 21.33 -4.62
CA GLN A 36 -1.41 22.47 -5.43
C GLN A 36 -0.12 23.08 -4.88
N GLY A 37 0.74 23.56 -5.79
CA GLY A 37 2.01 24.20 -5.43
C GLY A 37 3.11 23.22 -4.96
N ARG A 38 4.20 23.79 -4.42
CA ARG A 38 5.47 23.07 -4.15
C ARG A 38 5.86 23.03 -2.67
N HIS A 39 5.02 23.53 -1.77
CA HIS A 39 5.43 23.72 -0.38
C HIS A 39 5.02 22.59 0.58
N SER A 40 4.04 21.76 0.23
CA SER A 40 3.67 20.62 1.07
C SER A 40 4.75 19.55 1.04
N VAL A 41 5.21 19.11 2.22
CA VAL A 41 6.23 18.05 2.36
C VAL A 41 6.00 16.85 1.43
N GLY A 42 7.04 16.40 0.73
CA GLY A 42 6.96 15.24 -0.16
C GLY A 42 6.10 15.43 -1.42
N VAL A 43 5.57 16.62 -1.70
CA VAL A 43 4.79 16.88 -2.92
C VAL A 43 5.68 16.87 -4.16
N ALA A 44 5.30 16.07 -5.15
CA ALA A 44 5.94 16.02 -6.46
C ALA A 44 4.95 15.54 -7.54
N ARG A 45 5.30 15.71 -8.81
CA ARG A 45 4.59 15.06 -9.91
C ARG A 45 4.91 13.56 -9.88
N GLN A 46 3.91 12.76 -9.56
CA GLN A 46 4.01 11.30 -9.50
C GLN A 46 2.64 10.69 -9.80
N TYR A 47 2.59 9.38 -10.07
CA TYR A 47 1.31 8.71 -10.30
C TYR A 47 0.41 8.86 -9.07
N CYS A 48 -0.80 9.39 -9.29
CA CYS A 48 -1.77 9.62 -8.24
C CYS A 48 -2.98 8.71 -8.48
N GLY A 49 -3.07 7.60 -7.75
CA GLY A 49 -4.16 6.63 -7.90
C GLY A 49 -5.57 7.24 -7.76
N GLN A 50 -5.72 8.31 -6.98
CA GLN A 50 -7.00 9.02 -6.85
C GLN A 50 -7.46 9.72 -8.13
N VAL A 51 -6.53 10.18 -8.97
CA VAL A 51 -6.81 10.90 -10.23
C VAL A 51 -6.53 10.03 -11.46
N GLY A 52 -6.01 8.81 -11.26
CA GLY A 52 -5.69 7.86 -12.33
C GLY A 52 -4.53 8.28 -13.25
N LYS A 53 -3.78 9.35 -12.90
CA LYS A 53 -2.73 9.92 -13.74
C LYS A 53 -1.58 10.50 -12.94
N THR A 54 -0.49 10.83 -13.63
CA THR A 54 0.62 11.61 -13.05
C THR A 54 0.15 13.02 -12.73
N GLU A 55 0.17 13.37 -11.44
CA GLU A 55 -0.25 14.66 -10.95
C GLU A 55 0.64 15.12 -9.79
N ASN A 56 0.61 16.41 -9.48
CA ASN A 56 1.24 16.93 -8.28
C ASN A 56 0.50 16.42 -7.02
N CYS A 57 1.13 15.52 -6.28
CA CYS A 57 0.51 14.91 -5.11
C CYS A 57 1.55 14.51 -4.05
N GLN A 58 1.07 14.29 -2.83
CA GLN A 58 1.77 13.53 -1.80
C GLN A 58 1.36 12.07 -1.92
N VAL A 59 2.30 11.13 -1.83
CA VAL A 59 2.01 9.70 -1.82
C VAL A 59 2.47 9.12 -0.48
N ALA A 60 1.65 8.28 0.13
CA ALA A 60 2.01 7.55 1.33
C ALA A 60 1.87 6.04 1.09
N VAL A 61 2.86 5.30 1.57
CA VAL A 61 2.87 3.85 1.60
C VAL A 61 2.23 3.41 2.93
N SER A 62 1.33 2.43 2.86
CA SER A 62 0.72 1.85 4.04
C SER A 62 0.88 0.34 4.10
N LEU A 63 0.90 -0.15 5.34
CA LEU A 63 0.71 -1.56 5.67
C LEU A 63 -0.60 -1.66 6.45
N SER A 64 -1.50 -2.48 5.95
CA SER A 64 -2.81 -2.70 6.56
C SER A 64 -2.98 -4.15 6.98
N VAL A 65 -3.61 -4.37 8.13
CA VAL A 65 -4.05 -5.70 8.55
C VAL A 65 -5.49 -5.89 8.10
N ALA A 66 -5.79 -7.02 7.49
CA ALA A 66 -7.11 -7.33 6.96
C ALA A 66 -7.58 -8.74 7.32
N SER A 67 -8.89 -8.89 7.39
CA SER A 67 -9.62 -10.16 7.51
C SER A 67 -10.90 -10.09 6.68
N GLU A 68 -11.72 -11.14 6.73
CA GLU A 68 -13.05 -11.11 6.13
C GLU A 68 -13.98 -10.05 6.70
N LYS A 69 -13.77 -9.66 7.95
CA LYS A 69 -14.65 -8.74 8.66
C LYS A 69 -14.29 -7.28 8.41
N GLY A 70 -13.05 -7.00 8.05
CA GLY A 70 -12.58 -5.66 7.72
C GLY A 70 -11.07 -5.52 7.77
N SER A 71 -10.60 -4.29 7.57
CA SER A 71 -9.19 -3.96 7.43
C SER A 71 -8.85 -2.59 8.02
N LEU A 72 -7.61 -2.43 8.48
CA LEU A 72 -7.12 -1.24 9.15
C LEU A 72 -5.65 -0.99 8.82
N PRO A 73 -5.27 0.22 8.36
CA PRO A 73 -3.87 0.61 8.27
C PRO A 73 -3.21 0.61 9.66
N ILE A 74 -2.11 -0.14 9.80
CA ILE A 74 -1.30 -0.19 11.03
C ILE A 74 0.02 0.58 10.88
N ALA A 75 0.43 0.89 9.66
CA ALA A 75 1.53 1.78 9.37
C ALA A 75 1.19 2.67 8.18
N PHE A 76 1.64 3.93 8.22
CA PHE A 76 1.40 4.92 7.18
C PHE A 76 2.56 5.91 7.13
N ARG A 77 3.34 5.90 6.05
CA ARG A 77 4.53 6.73 5.91
C ARG A 77 4.48 7.51 4.60
N LEU A 78 4.70 8.82 4.71
CA LEU A 78 4.87 9.68 3.53
C LEU A 78 6.10 9.24 2.74
N TYR A 79 5.93 9.01 1.44
CA TYR A 79 7.03 8.85 0.51
C TYR A 79 7.69 10.21 0.27
N LEU A 80 9.01 10.28 0.45
CA LEU A 80 9.81 11.48 0.21
C LEU A 80 10.59 11.29 -1.11
N PRO A 81 10.17 11.91 -2.22
CA PRO A 81 10.86 11.77 -3.51
C PRO A 81 12.33 12.22 -3.43
N GLU A 82 13.20 11.72 -4.31
CA GLU A 82 14.62 12.11 -4.33
C GLU A 82 14.82 13.63 -4.39
N SER A 83 14.01 14.33 -5.18
CA SER A 83 14.04 15.79 -5.30
C SER A 83 13.73 16.53 -3.99
N TRP A 84 13.08 15.87 -3.03
CA TRP A 84 12.92 16.37 -1.66
C TRP A 84 14.03 15.86 -0.75
N ALA A 85 14.39 14.59 -0.84
CA ALA A 85 15.40 13.98 0.02
C ALA A 85 16.78 14.66 -0.12
N ASN A 86 17.08 15.12 -1.35
CA ASN A 86 18.32 15.79 -1.73
C ASN A 86 18.27 17.32 -1.61
N ASP A 87 17.21 17.89 -1.00
CA ASP A 87 17.05 19.34 -0.78
C ASP A 87 17.04 19.65 0.74
N PRO A 88 18.21 19.96 1.33
CA PRO A 88 18.35 20.19 2.77
C PRO A 88 17.50 21.36 3.28
N GLU A 89 17.41 22.44 2.51
CA GLU A 89 16.65 23.64 2.88
C GLU A 89 15.16 23.36 2.94
N ARG A 90 14.63 22.68 1.92
CA ARG A 90 13.22 22.31 1.87
C ARG A 90 12.86 21.28 2.94
N ARG A 91 13.76 20.33 3.24
CA ARG A 91 13.62 19.37 4.35
C ARG A 91 13.56 20.08 5.70
N LYS A 92 14.50 20.98 5.96
CA LYS A 92 14.56 21.77 7.20
C LYS A 92 13.29 22.61 7.38
N LYS A 93 12.86 23.32 6.33
CA LYS A 93 11.64 24.14 6.35
C LYS A 93 10.37 23.33 6.62
N ALA A 94 10.27 22.12 6.05
CA ALA A 94 9.14 21.21 6.27
C ALA A 94 9.25 20.38 7.56
N GLY A 95 10.35 20.50 8.31
CA GLY A 95 10.59 19.73 9.54
C GLY A 95 10.73 18.23 9.29
N VAL A 96 11.32 17.82 8.17
CA VAL A 96 11.66 16.42 7.89
C VAL A 96 12.81 16.00 8.82
N PRO A 97 12.69 14.91 9.59
CA PRO A 97 13.78 14.44 10.45
C PRO A 97 15.05 14.12 9.66
N GLU A 98 16.22 14.33 10.27
CA GLU A 98 17.53 14.07 9.65
C GLU A 98 17.72 12.59 9.29
N THR A 99 17.17 11.70 10.12
CA THR A 99 17.17 10.23 9.92
C THR A 99 16.34 9.78 8.71
N VAL A 100 15.47 10.63 8.17
CA VAL A 100 14.68 10.31 6.98
C VAL A 100 15.49 10.63 5.73
N THR A 101 16.08 9.60 5.14
CA THR A 101 16.71 9.66 3.81
C THR A 101 15.74 9.23 2.72
N PHE A 102 16.18 9.34 1.46
CA PHE A 102 15.47 8.70 0.36
C PHE A 102 15.37 7.19 0.61
N ALA A 103 14.19 6.65 0.33
CA ALA A 103 13.90 5.23 0.31
C ALA A 103 12.81 5.00 -0.73
N THR A 104 12.97 3.99 -1.57
CA THR A 104 11.96 3.55 -2.52
C THR A 104 10.71 3.07 -1.80
N LYS A 105 9.57 3.05 -2.49
CA LYS A 105 8.30 2.58 -1.92
C LYS A 105 8.38 1.12 -1.43
N PRO A 106 9.01 0.16 -2.15
CA PRO A 106 9.23 -1.18 -1.63
C PRO A 106 10.11 -1.22 -0.36
N GLU A 107 11.15 -0.38 -0.27
CA GLU A 107 11.97 -0.31 0.95
C GLU A 107 11.16 0.23 2.14
N ILE A 108 10.29 1.22 1.91
CA ILE A 108 9.36 1.71 2.93
C ILE A 108 8.40 0.60 3.38
N ALA A 109 7.82 -0.15 2.43
CA ALA A 109 6.93 -1.26 2.75
C ALA A 109 7.63 -2.35 3.56
N LEU A 110 8.85 -2.74 3.17
CA LEU A 110 9.66 -3.70 3.94
C LEU A 110 9.98 -3.18 5.34
N ALA A 111 10.30 -1.90 5.50
CA ALA A 111 10.51 -1.30 6.82
C ALA A 111 9.23 -1.38 7.69
N GLN A 112 8.06 -1.07 7.12
CA GLN A 112 6.77 -1.20 7.83
C GLN A 112 6.46 -2.65 8.24
N ILE A 113 6.76 -3.62 7.38
CA ILE A 113 6.61 -5.05 7.68
C ILE A 113 7.57 -5.48 8.80
N ALA A 114 8.83 -5.04 8.75
CA ALA A 114 9.82 -5.32 9.79
C ALA A 114 9.41 -4.71 11.15
N ASP A 115 8.87 -3.50 11.15
CA ASP A 115 8.35 -2.84 12.35
C ASP A 115 7.14 -3.61 12.91
N ALA A 116 6.22 -4.07 12.06
CA ALA A 116 5.06 -4.87 12.47
C ALA A 116 5.47 -6.22 13.08
N LEU A 117 6.44 -6.90 12.48
CA LEU A 117 7.03 -8.13 13.04
C LEU A 117 7.68 -7.86 14.41
N SER A 118 8.47 -6.79 14.52
CA SER A 118 9.14 -6.40 15.77
C SER A 118 8.16 -6.01 16.87
N ALA A 119 7.01 -5.44 16.50
CA ALA A 119 5.92 -5.10 17.40
C ALA A 119 5.08 -6.33 17.83
N GLY A 120 5.32 -7.51 17.25
CA GLY A 120 4.59 -8.74 17.54
C GLY A 120 3.18 -8.78 16.94
N VAL A 121 2.95 -8.07 15.83
CA VAL A 121 1.71 -8.19 15.06
C VAL A 121 1.68 -9.59 14.42
N THR A 122 0.55 -10.29 14.54
CA THR A 122 0.38 -11.62 13.93
C THR A 122 0.58 -11.54 12.41
N PRO A 123 1.56 -12.29 11.85
CA PRO A 123 1.82 -12.28 10.43
C PRO A 123 0.63 -12.81 9.62
N GLY A 124 0.33 -12.12 8.52
CA GLY A 124 -0.64 -12.55 7.53
C GLY A 124 -0.01 -12.90 6.18
N VAL A 125 -0.82 -13.38 5.23
CA VAL A 125 -0.37 -13.48 3.83
C VAL A 125 -0.17 -12.07 3.30
N VAL A 126 1.01 -11.78 2.78
CA VAL A 126 1.34 -10.45 2.24
C VAL A 126 0.73 -10.28 0.86
N LEU A 127 -0.09 -9.25 0.68
CA LEU A 127 -0.72 -8.90 -0.58
C LEU A 127 -0.20 -7.53 -1.04
N ALA A 128 0.13 -7.39 -2.32
CA ALA A 128 0.58 -6.12 -2.89
C ALA A 128 0.31 -6.08 -4.39
N ASP A 129 0.30 -4.87 -4.97
CA ASP A 129 0.19 -4.70 -6.43
C ASP A 129 1.55 -4.91 -7.14
N ALA A 130 1.55 -4.73 -8.46
CA ALA A 130 2.73 -4.92 -9.29
C ALA A 130 3.83 -3.88 -9.07
N ALA A 131 3.55 -2.71 -8.47
CA ALA A 131 4.60 -1.76 -8.10
C ALA A 131 5.53 -2.33 -7.02
N TYR A 132 5.03 -3.25 -6.20
CA TYR A 132 5.83 -3.99 -5.21
C TYR A 132 6.20 -5.39 -5.71
N GLY A 133 5.25 -6.11 -6.30
CA GLY A 133 5.42 -7.51 -6.67
C GLY A 133 6.42 -7.75 -7.80
N ASP A 134 6.65 -6.78 -8.68
CA ASP A 134 7.73 -6.85 -9.70
C ASP A 134 9.13 -6.86 -9.06
N SER A 135 9.27 -6.29 -7.85
CA SER A 135 10.55 -6.23 -7.16
C SER A 135 10.92 -7.60 -6.60
N THR A 136 11.89 -8.26 -7.24
CA THR A 136 12.45 -9.51 -6.70
C THR A 136 13.03 -9.32 -5.31
N ALA A 137 13.70 -8.20 -5.04
CA ALA A 137 14.26 -7.93 -3.70
C ALA A 137 13.16 -7.87 -2.63
N PHE A 138 11.98 -7.34 -2.97
CA PHE A 138 10.82 -7.35 -2.10
C PHE A 138 10.35 -8.77 -1.81
N ARG A 139 10.12 -9.59 -2.84
CA ARG A 139 9.70 -11.00 -2.69
C ARG A 139 10.73 -11.87 -1.94
N ASP A 140 12.01 -11.67 -2.22
CA ASP A 140 13.12 -12.36 -1.55
C ASP A 140 13.11 -12.05 -0.05
N ARG A 141 12.95 -10.77 0.31
CA ARG A 141 12.91 -10.36 1.71
C ARG A 141 11.71 -10.91 2.48
N LEU A 142 10.54 -10.98 1.85
CA LEU A 142 9.37 -11.64 2.46
C LEU A 142 9.64 -13.13 2.72
N THR A 143 10.26 -13.81 1.75
CA THR A 143 10.63 -15.23 1.87
C THR A 143 11.67 -15.45 2.98
N GLU A 144 12.68 -14.58 3.08
CA GLU A 144 13.68 -14.61 4.17
C GLU A 144 13.05 -14.46 5.56
N TRP A 145 11.97 -13.68 5.68
CA TRP A 145 11.20 -13.54 6.91
C TRP A 145 10.19 -14.67 7.14
N GLY A 146 10.14 -15.67 6.26
CA GLY A 146 9.18 -16.77 6.34
C GLY A 146 7.73 -16.34 6.08
N LEU A 147 7.51 -15.18 5.46
CA LEU A 147 6.19 -14.67 5.12
C LEU A 147 5.70 -15.25 3.81
N ARG A 148 4.48 -15.78 3.82
CA ARG A 148 3.76 -16.14 2.59
C ARG A 148 3.27 -14.87 1.91
N TYR A 149 3.27 -14.86 0.58
CA TYR A 149 2.76 -13.74 -0.20
C TYR A 149 1.90 -14.20 -1.36
N ALA A 150 1.05 -13.29 -1.82
CA ALA A 150 0.38 -13.36 -3.11
C ALA A 150 0.33 -11.94 -3.69
N VAL A 151 1.28 -11.62 -4.57
CA VAL A 151 1.52 -10.25 -5.07
C VAL A 151 1.27 -10.18 -6.57
N ALA A 152 0.66 -9.10 -7.04
CA ALA A 152 0.47 -8.88 -8.46
C ALA A 152 1.83 -8.60 -9.14
N VAL A 153 1.94 -8.92 -10.42
CA VAL A 153 3.12 -8.65 -11.25
C VAL A 153 2.70 -8.17 -12.63
N ARG A 154 3.57 -7.44 -13.33
CA ARG A 154 3.30 -7.01 -14.70
C ARG A 154 3.45 -8.15 -15.70
N GLU A 155 2.75 -8.04 -16.83
CA GLU A 155 2.75 -9.00 -17.93
C GLU A 155 4.14 -9.37 -18.48
N ALA A 156 5.10 -8.44 -18.39
CA ALA A 156 6.49 -8.62 -18.83
C ALA A 156 7.37 -9.37 -17.82
N THR A 157 6.86 -9.67 -16.62
CA THR A 157 7.58 -10.48 -15.63
C THR A 157 7.91 -11.83 -16.23
N THR A 158 9.16 -12.27 -16.08
CA THR A 158 9.64 -13.52 -16.69
C THR A 158 9.65 -14.66 -15.67
N VAL A 159 9.30 -15.85 -16.15
CA VAL A 159 9.21 -17.07 -15.35
C VAL A 159 9.74 -18.27 -16.13
N TRP A 160 10.21 -19.28 -15.40
CA TRP A 160 10.41 -20.63 -15.93
C TRP A 160 9.06 -21.36 -15.95
N PRO A 161 8.53 -21.74 -17.12
CA PRO A 161 7.25 -22.43 -17.22
C PRO A 161 7.36 -23.87 -16.70
N PRO A 162 6.23 -24.55 -16.41
CA PRO A 162 6.25 -25.94 -15.98
C PRO A 162 7.04 -26.83 -16.95
N GLY A 163 7.95 -27.66 -16.41
CA GLY A 163 8.76 -28.59 -17.20
C GLY A 163 9.97 -27.99 -17.91
N VAL A 164 10.21 -26.68 -17.80
CA VAL A 164 11.41 -26.03 -18.35
C VAL A 164 12.23 -25.45 -17.20
N GLU A 165 13.48 -25.90 -17.08
CA GLU A 165 14.44 -25.39 -16.10
C GLU A 165 15.72 -24.93 -16.80
N PRO A 166 16.47 -23.96 -16.25
CA PRO A 166 17.78 -23.61 -16.77
C PRO A 166 18.73 -24.79 -16.60
N LEU A 167 19.69 -24.89 -17.51
CA LEU A 167 20.68 -25.96 -17.49
C LEU A 167 21.67 -25.77 -16.35
N GLN A 168 22.15 -26.88 -15.79
CA GLN A 168 23.26 -26.89 -14.85
C GLN A 168 24.53 -26.32 -15.51
N PRO A 169 25.50 -25.78 -14.73
CA PRO A 169 26.79 -25.37 -15.26
C PRO A 169 27.49 -26.53 -15.99
N GLU A 170 28.31 -26.21 -17.00
CA GLU A 170 29.02 -27.25 -17.75
C GLU A 170 29.92 -28.10 -16.84
N PRO A 171 30.05 -29.41 -17.13
CA PRO A 171 30.99 -30.27 -16.43
C PRO A 171 32.39 -29.66 -16.44
N TYR A 172 33.05 -29.63 -15.28
CA TYR A 172 34.37 -29.05 -15.17
C TYR A 172 35.40 -29.88 -15.93
N THR A 173 36.07 -29.28 -16.91
CA THR A 173 37.05 -29.94 -17.78
C THR A 173 38.49 -29.81 -17.31
N GLY A 174 38.73 -29.34 -16.07
CA GLY A 174 40.08 -29.26 -15.48
C GLY A 174 40.86 -27.99 -15.79
N ARG A 175 40.32 -27.04 -16.58
CA ARG A 175 40.94 -25.74 -16.85
C ARG A 175 40.09 -24.58 -16.31
N GLY A 176 40.75 -23.65 -15.62
CA GLY A 176 40.11 -22.45 -15.07
C GLY A 176 39.26 -22.72 -13.83
N ARG A 177 38.43 -21.75 -13.45
CA ARG A 177 37.51 -21.87 -12.31
C ARG A 177 36.22 -22.60 -12.75
N PRO A 178 35.76 -23.63 -12.03
CA PRO A 178 34.49 -24.29 -12.35
C PRO A 178 33.34 -23.30 -12.43
N ALA A 179 32.55 -23.36 -13.49
CA ALA A 179 31.31 -22.61 -13.60
C ALA A 179 30.35 -23.11 -12.52
N ARG A 180 29.72 -22.20 -11.77
CA ARG A 180 28.77 -22.53 -10.69
C ARG A 180 27.35 -22.09 -10.98
N ASN A 181 27.15 -21.32 -12.04
CA ASN A 181 25.89 -20.64 -12.29
C ASN A 181 25.04 -21.36 -13.34
N LEU A 182 23.73 -21.25 -13.19
CA LEU A 182 22.75 -21.79 -14.12
C LEU A 182 22.86 -21.13 -15.51
N ARG A 183 22.63 -21.90 -16.57
CA ARG A 183 22.77 -21.47 -17.96
C ARG A 183 21.43 -21.38 -18.67
N ARG A 184 21.30 -20.36 -19.53
CA ARG A 184 20.23 -20.27 -20.54
C ARG A 184 20.77 -20.81 -21.85
N SER A 185 19.97 -21.63 -22.52
CA SER A 185 20.29 -22.26 -23.80
C SER A 185 19.07 -22.12 -24.71
N PRO A 186 19.25 -22.10 -26.05
CA PRO A 186 18.12 -22.28 -26.97
C PRO A 186 17.29 -23.51 -26.56
N GLY A 187 15.96 -23.34 -26.46
CA GLY A 187 15.03 -24.35 -25.94
C GLY A 187 14.84 -24.36 -24.41
N HIS A 188 15.68 -23.65 -23.66
CA HIS A 188 15.60 -23.46 -22.20
C HIS A 188 15.59 -21.96 -21.89
N GLU A 189 14.54 -21.29 -22.36
CA GLU A 189 14.36 -19.86 -22.21
C GLU A 189 13.21 -19.53 -21.26
N PRO A 190 13.38 -18.53 -20.38
CA PRO A 190 12.27 -18.03 -19.61
C PRO A 190 11.29 -17.29 -20.52
N VAL A 191 10.01 -17.35 -20.19
CA VAL A 191 8.94 -16.66 -20.94
C VAL A 191 8.31 -15.58 -20.07
N SER A 192 7.70 -14.57 -20.69
CA SER A 192 6.87 -13.62 -19.96
C SER A 192 5.62 -14.32 -19.41
N VAL A 193 5.08 -13.85 -18.30
CA VAL A 193 3.83 -14.39 -17.72
C VAL A 193 2.66 -14.28 -18.70
N LYS A 194 2.63 -13.24 -19.54
CA LYS A 194 1.64 -13.11 -20.64
C LYS A 194 1.79 -14.19 -21.69
N ARG A 195 3.01 -14.39 -22.22
CA ARG A 195 3.25 -15.43 -23.22
C ARG A 195 2.92 -16.82 -22.67
N LEU A 196 3.24 -17.06 -21.39
CA LEU A 196 2.83 -18.30 -20.73
C LEU A 196 1.31 -18.41 -20.64
N ALA A 197 0.61 -17.37 -20.20
CA ALA A 197 -0.85 -17.35 -20.11
C ALA A 197 -1.53 -17.63 -21.45
N GLU A 198 -1.07 -17.02 -22.54
CA GLU A 198 -1.59 -17.23 -23.90
C GLU A 198 -1.30 -18.64 -24.43
N SER A 199 -0.24 -19.30 -23.94
CA SER A 199 0.11 -20.67 -24.35
C SER A 199 -0.66 -21.77 -23.63
N LEU A 200 -1.36 -21.46 -22.53
CA LEU A 200 -2.13 -22.45 -21.78
C LEU A 200 -3.37 -22.89 -22.57
N PRO A 201 -3.75 -24.18 -22.52
CA PRO A 201 -4.96 -24.64 -23.17
C PRO A 201 -6.18 -23.97 -22.54
N GLN A 202 -7.22 -23.73 -23.33
CA GLN A 202 -8.46 -23.09 -22.84
C GLN A 202 -9.09 -23.85 -21.65
N SER A 203 -8.93 -25.18 -21.60
CA SER A 203 -9.38 -26.04 -20.49
C SER A 203 -8.65 -25.80 -19.16
N ALA A 204 -7.50 -25.13 -19.16
CA ALA A 204 -6.80 -24.71 -17.95
C ALA A 204 -7.51 -23.55 -17.23
N TYR A 205 -8.29 -22.75 -17.96
CA TYR A 205 -9.02 -21.61 -17.41
C TYR A 205 -10.39 -22.04 -16.90
N ARG A 206 -10.64 -21.79 -15.61
CA ARG A 206 -11.90 -22.12 -14.94
C ARG A 206 -12.56 -20.86 -14.41
N THR A 207 -13.87 -20.76 -14.57
CA THR A 207 -14.65 -19.67 -13.98
C THR A 207 -14.69 -19.83 -12.47
N VAL A 208 -14.26 -18.79 -11.75
CA VAL A 208 -14.32 -18.72 -10.30
C VAL A 208 -15.14 -17.51 -9.89
N THR A 209 -16.04 -17.74 -8.93
CA THR A 209 -16.84 -16.71 -8.26
C THR A 209 -16.29 -16.53 -6.85
N TRP A 210 -16.04 -15.29 -6.43
CA TRP A 210 -15.38 -15.05 -5.13
C TRP A 210 -16.08 -14.04 -4.20
N ARG A 211 -17.01 -13.22 -4.71
CA ARG A 211 -17.88 -12.38 -3.86
C ARG A 211 -19.07 -11.83 -4.62
N GLU A 212 -20.04 -11.32 -3.88
CA GLU A 212 -21.02 -10.38 -4.41
C GLU A 212 -20.43 -8.95 -4.35
N GLY A 213 -20.44 -8.26 -5.49
CA GLY A 213 -20.08 -6.85 -5.60
C GLY A 213 -21.33 -5.96 -5.65
N SER A 214 -21.15 -4.64 -5.63
CA SER A 214 -22.25 -3.67 -5.72
C SER A 214 -23.05 -3.79 -7.04
N ASN A 215 -22.42 -4.31 -8.10
CA ASN A 215 -23.01 -4.49 -9.43
C ASN A 215 -23.31 -5.97 -9.75
N GLY A 216 -23.36 -6.83 -8.72
CA GLY A 216 -23.62 -8.26 -8.85
C GLY A 216 -22.43 -9.15 -8.52
N VAL A 217 -22.61 -10.46 -8.73
CA VAL A 217 -21.63 -11.50 -8.40
C VAL A 217 -20.35 -11.32 -9.23
N LEU A 218 -19.22 -11.11 -8.54
CA LEU A 218 -17.92 -11.03 -9.19
C LEU A 218 -17.42 -12.41 -9.55
N ARG A 219 -17.24 -12.60 -10.85
CA ARG A 219 -16.74 -13.81 -11.51
C ARG A 219 -15.77 -13.45 -12.62
N SER A 220 -14.82 -14.33 -12.87
CA SER A 220 -13.82 -14.22 -13.93
C SER A 220 -13.23 -15.61 -14.18
N ARG A 221 -12.45 -15.77 -15.24
CA ARG A 221 -11.76 -17.05 -15.53
C ARG A 221 -10.33 -16.97 -15.04
N PHE A 222 -9.87 -18.04 -14.39
CA PHE A 222 -8.53 -18.12 -13.85
C PHE A 222 -7.84 -19.42 -14.23
N ALA A 223 -6.53 -19.33 -14.42
CA ALA A 223 -5.63 -20.47 -14.45
C ALA A 223 -4.58 -20.32 -13.34
N ALA A 224 -4.13 -21.45 -12.77
CA ALA A 224 -3.03 -21.47 -11.82
C ALA A 224 -2.01 -22.54 -12.24
N VAL A 225 -0.76 -22.13 -12.37
CA VAL A 225 0.34 -23.02 -12.77
C VAL A 225 1.54 -22.83 -11.85
N ARG A 226 2.36 -23.87 -11.71
CA ARG A 226 3.59 -23.81 -10.89
C ARG A 226 4.75 -23.35 -11.74
N VAL A 227 5.38 -22.25 -11.35
CA VAL A 227 6.48 -21.61 -12.09
C VAL A 227 7.63 -21.30 -11.14
N ARG A 228 8.77 -20.88 -11.69
CA ARG A 228 9.85 -20.24 -10.90
C ARG A 228 10.07 -18.83 -11.44
N ALA A 229 9.93 -17.80 -10.60
CA ALA A 229 10.24 -16.44 -11.02
C ALA A 229 11.71 -16.30 -11.41
N VAL A 230 11.95 -15.57 -12.50
CA VAL A 230 13.28 -15.37 -13.05
C VAL A 230 13.87 -14.08 -12.50
N HIS A 231 15.04 -14.15 -11.88
CA HIS A 231 15.83 -12.97 -11.59
C HIS A 231 17.27 -13.30 -11.29
N ARG A 232 18.17 -12.83 -12.17
CA ARG A 232 19.62 -13.04 -12.01
C ARG A 232 19.98 -14.52 -11.79
N ASP A 233 19.21 -15.45 -12.36
CA ASP A 233 19.41 -16.90 -12.14
C ASP A 233 20.79 -17.37 -12.65
N TYR A 234 21.34 -16.68 -13.65
CA TYR A 234 22.71 -16.86 -14.15
C TYR A 234 23.81 -16.37 -13.19
N TRP A 235 23.43 -15.88 -12.00
CA TRP A 235 24.31 -15.61 -10.85
C TRP A 235 24.02 -16.54 -9.67
N ARG A 236 23.09 -17.49 -9.80
CA ARG A 236 22.71 -18.43 -8.73
C ARG A 236 23.21 -19.84 -9.03
N ALA A 237 23.58 -20.54 -7.97
CA ALA A 237 23.94 -21.96 -7.99
C ALA A 237 22.74 -22.89 -7.78
N THR A 238 21.64 -22.37 -7.23
CA THR A 238 20.42 -23.14 -6.94
C THR A 238 19.18 -22.44 -7.52
N LEU A 239 18.21 -23.25 -7.92
CA LEU A 239 16.91 -22.78 -8.37
C LEU A 239 16.09 -22.23 -7.21
N ARG A 240 15.29 -21.21 -7.50
CA ARG A 240 14.25 -20.71 -6.60
C ARG A 240 13.16 -21.75 -6.48
N GLU A 241 12.61 -21.95 -5.29
CA GLU A 241 11.46 -22.84 -5.10
C GLU A 241 10.31 -22.50 -6.07
N PRO A 242 9.53 -23.50 -6.54
CA PRO A 242 8.38 -23.19 -7.36
C PRO A 242 7.36 -22.38 -6.56
N GLU A 243 6.64 -21.51 -7.25
CA GLU A 243 5.54 -20.72 -6.72
C GLU A 243 4.35 -20.77 -7.68
N TRP A 244 3.17 -20.36 -7.20
CA TRP A 244 1.99 -20.27 -8.03
C TRP A 244 2.06 -19.02 -8.89
N LEU A 245 1.86 -19.16 -10.19
CA LEU A 245 1.41 -18.09 -11.07
C LEU A 245 -0.10 -18.24 -11.24
N LEU A 246 -0.86 -17.31 -10.66
CA LEU A 246 -2.28 -17.17 -10.89
C LEU A 246 -2.50 -16.14 -11.99
N ILE A 247 -3.31 -16.50 -12.98
CA ILE A 247 -3.61 -15.69 -14.16
C ILE A 247 -5.11 -15.45 -14.18
N GLU A 248 -5.51 -14.20 -14.36
CA GLU A 248 -6.89 -13.82 -14.63
C GLU A 248 -7.04 -13.48 -16.11
N TRP A 249 -7.98 -14.14 -16.77
CA TRP A 249 -8.36 -13.83 -18.15
C TRP A 249 -9.88 -13.70 -18.25
N PRO A 250 -10.41 -12.49 -18.02
CA PRO A 250 -11.84 -12.24 -18.12
C PRO A 250 -12.38 -12.63 -19.50
N GLU A 251 -13.61 -13.13 -19.55
CA GLU A 251 -14.23 -13.54 -20.82
C GLU A 251 -14.49 -12.36 -21.75
N THR A 252 -14.62 -11.16 -21.19
CA THR A 252 -14.82 -9.90 -21.90
C THR A 252 -13.55 -9.32 -22.50
N GLU A 253 -12.38 -9.87 -22.17
CA GLU A 253 -11.08 -9.34 -22.60
C GLU A 253 -10.40 -10.26 -23.62
N SER A 254 -9.83 -9.66 -24.66
CA SER A 254 -9.11 -10.39 -25.71
C SER A 254 -7.76 -10.96 -25.25
N GLU A 255 -7.22 -10.43 -24.15
CA GLU A 255 -5.94 -10.83 -23.57
C GLU A 255 -6.05 -11.05 -22.04
N PRO A 256 -5.14 -11.83 -21.43
CA PRO A 256 -5.12 -11.98 -19.97
C PRO A 256 -4.70 -10.68 -19.28
N SER A 257 -5.40 -10.30 -18.21
CA SER A 257 -5.35 -8.94 -17.67
C SER A 257 -4.64 -8.81 -16.33
N HIS A 258 -4.62 -9.85 -15.50
CA HIS A 258 -3.95 -9.81 -14.20
C HIS A 258 -3.13 -11.06 -13.92
N TYR A 259 -1.97 -10.85 -13.31
CA TYR A 259 -0.99 -11.89 -13.01
C TYR A 259 -0.54 -11.76 -11.56
N PHE A 260 -0.45 -12.87 -10.84
CA PHE A 260 -0.02 -12.90 -9.44
C PHE A 260 0.98 -14.02 -9.20
N LEU A 261 2.07 -13.72 -8.49
CA LEU A 261 2.97 -14.72 -7.95
C LEU A 261 2.65 -14.98 -6.48
N SER A 262 2.63 -16.26 -6.09
CA SER A 262 2.17 -16.67 -4.77
C SER A 262 2.92 -17.87 -4.19
N THR A 263 3.39 -17.71 -2.96
CA THR A 263 4.05 -18.76 -2.15
C THR A 263 3.07 -19.53 -1.28
N LEU A 264 1.76 -19.44 -1.57
CA LEU A 264 0.74 -20.23 -0.88
C LEU A 264 0.96 -21.75 -1.08
N PRO A 265 0.51 -22.58 -0.12
CA PRO A 265 0.72 -24.03 -0.19
C PRO A 265 0.24 -24.64 -1.51
N GLN A 266 0.92 -25.70 -1.96
CA GLN A 266 0.51 -26.44 -3.17
C GLN A 266 -0.85 -27.15 -3.00
N SER A 267 -1.27 -27.39 -1.76
CA SER A 267 -2.60 -27.94 -1.45
C SER A 267 -3.75 -26.95 -1.64
N TYR A 268 -3.47 -25.66 -1.86
CA TYR A 268 -4.53 -24.68 -2.10
C TYR A 268 -5.23 -24.94 -3.42
N SER A 269 -6.56 -24.98 -3.38
CA SER A 269 -7.40 -24.99 -4.57
C SER A 269 -7.34 -23.66 -5.32
N LEU A 270 -7.71 -23.67 -6.60
CA LEU A 270 -7.83 -22.47 -7.41
C LEU A 270 -8.72 -21.41 -6.74
N THR A 271 -9.85 -21.83 -6.16
CA THR A 271 -10.77 -20.93 -5.44
C THR A 271 -10.10 -20.27 -4.24
N GLN A 272 -9.29 -20.99 -3.47
CA GLN A 272 -8.55 -20.42 -2.33
C GLN A 272 -7.46 -19.43 -2.77
N LEU A 273 -6.77 -19.71 -3.90
CA LEU A 273 -5.81 -18.77 -4.48
C LEU A 273 -6.51 -17.47 -4.93
N VAL A 274 -7.61 -17.59 -5.69
CA VAL A 274 -8.41 -16.45 -6.15
C VAL A 274 -8.94 -15.64 -4.97
N HIS A 275 -9.53 -16.31 -3.98
CA HIS A 275 -10.03 -15.65 -2.77
C HIS A 275 -8.92 -14.83 -2.09
N THR A 276 -7.73 -15.43 -1.91
CA THR A 276 -6.59 -14.76 -1.27
C THR A 276 -6.13 -13.52 -2.04
N VAL A 277 -5.88 -13.61 -3.35
CA VAL A 277 -5.42 -12.44 -4.12
C VAL A 277 -6.47 -11.34 -4.17
N LYS A 278 -7.75 -11.72 -4.21
CA LYS A 278 -8.84 -10.75 -4.28
C LYS A 278 -8.98 -9.98 -2.98
N MET A 279 -8.53 -10.47 -1.82
CA MET A 279 -8.61 -9.73 -0.55
C MET A 279 -7.96 -8.34 -0.56
N ARG A 280 -7.05 -8.05 -1.52
CA ARG A 280 -6.50 -6.69 -1.74
C ARG A 280 -7.58 -5.64 -2.03
N TRP A 281 -8.72 -6.00 -2.62
CA TRP A 281 -9.80 -5.05 -2.97
C TRP A 281 -10.26 -4.21 -1.78
N ARG A 282 -10.13 -4.74 -0.55
CA ARG A 282 -10.54 -4.05 0.67
C ARG A 282 -9.82 -2.71 0.84
N ILE A 283 -8.54 -2.64 0.47
CA ILE A 283 -7.75 -1.41 0.65
C ILE A 283 -8.24 -0.27 -0.23
N GLU A 284 -8.70 -0.56 -1.46
CA GLU A 284 -9.27 0.47 -2.33
C GLU A 284 -10.55 1.05 -1.73
N ARG A 285 -11.36 0.21 -1.09
CA ARG A 285 -12.54 0.64 -0.34
C ARG A 285 -12.14 1.42 0.91
N ASP A 286 -11.17 0.94 1.69
CA ASP A 286 -10.71 1.59 2.92
C ASP A 286 -10.16 2.98 2.62
N TYR A 287 -9.32 3.14 1.59
CA TYR A 287 -8.83 4.45 1.19
C TYR A 287 -9.94 5.40 0.75
N ARG A 288 -11.00 4.88 0.12
CA ARG A 288 -12.17 5.69 -0.23
C ARG A 288 -12.88 6.18 1.03
N GLU A 289 -13.19 5.29 1.96
CA GLU A 289 -13.82 5.63 3.24
C GLU A 289 -12.92 6.57 4.06
N LEU A 290 -11.62 6.27 4.15
CA LEU A 290 -10.62 7.10 4.83
C LEU A 290 -10.56 8.52 4.28
N LYS A 291 -10.63 8.69 2.95
CA LYS A 291 -10.55 10.01 2.33
C LYS A 291 -11.85 10.79 2.41
N GLN A 292 -12.97 10.15 2.08
CA GLN A 292 -14.26 10.82 1.92
C GLN A 292 -14.98 11.03 3.26
N GLU A 293 -14.92 10.05 4.17
CA GLU A 293 -15.73 10.06 5.40
C GLU A 293 -14.97 10.61 6.60
N VAL A 294 -13.67 10.30 6.71
CA VAL A 294 -12.84 10.69 7.88
C VAL A 294 -11.69 11.65 7.54
N GLY A 295 -11.64 12.12 6.28
CA GLY A 295 -10.84 13.26 5.88
C GLY A 295 -9.34 13.03 5.74
N LEU A 296 -8.89 11.81 5.42
CA LEU A 296 -7.46 11.51 5.21
C LEU A 296 -6.86 12.40 4.12
N GLY A 297 -7.64 12.75 3.09
CA GLY A 297 -7.23 13.62 1.99
C GLY A 297 -7.19 15.12 2.35
N HIS A 298 -7.77 15.53 3.48
CA HIS A 298 -7.99 16.94 3.83
C HIS A 298 -6.78 17.62 4.51
N TYR A 299 -5.62 16.97 4.56
CA TYR A 299 -4.43 17.58 5.14
C TYR A 299 -3.93 18.76 4.29
N GLU A 300 -4.07 20.00 4.78
CA GLU A 300 -3.60 21.22 4.08
C GLU A 300 -2.28 21.78 4.61
N GLY A 301 -1.71 21.14 5.63
CA GLY A 301 -0.43 21.55 6.20
C GLY A 301 0.75 21.28 5.26
N ARG A 302 1.92 21.75 5.69
CA ARG A 302 3.16 21.66 4.91
C ARG A 302 4.25 20.81 5.55
N ASN A 303 4.05 20.36 6.79
CA ASN A 303 5.13 19.88 7.63
C ASN A 303 5.06 18.36 7.81
N TRP A 304 6.21 17.71 7.87
CA TRP A 304 6.35 16.26 8.03
C TRP A 304 5.54 15.72 9.22
N ARG A 305 5.76 16.30 10.40
CA ARG A 305 5.05 15.91 11.62
C ARG A 305 3.53 16.11 11.50
N GLY A 306 3.12 17.23 10.90
CA GLY A 306 1.69 17.55 10.73
C GLY A 306 0.98 16.53 9.86
N PHE A 307 1.62 16.09 8.75
CA PHE A 307 1.09 15.07 7.87
C PHE A 307 0.85 13.76 8.62
N HIS A 308 1.85 13.28 9.36
CA HIS A 308 1.76 12.00 10.07
C HIS A 308 0.79 12.08 11.26
N HIS A 309 0.73 13.21 11.97
CA HIS A 309 -0.27 13.42 13.02
C HIS A 309 -1.70 13.38 12.48
N HIS A 310 -1.97 14.08 11.36
CA HIS A 310 -3.27 14.06 10.70
C HIS A 310 -3.68 12.65 10.31
N ALA A 311 -2.80 11.94 9.58
CA ALA A 311 -3.06 10.57 9.16
C ALA A 311 -3.32 9.63 10.35
N THR A 312 -2.54 9.75 11.44
CA THR A 312 -2.70 8.93 12.65
C THR A 312 -4.09 9.13 13.27
N LEU A 313 -4.53 10.39 13.42
CA LEU A 313 -5.84 10.70 13.99
C LEU A 313 -6.98 10.20 13.11
N THR A 314 -6.88 10.38 11.80
CA THR A 314 -7.88 9.91 10.84
C THR A 314 -7.96 8.38 10.83
N ILE A 315 -6.83 7.67 10.82
CA ILE A 315 -6.79 6.20 10.85
C ILE A 315 -7.34 5.68 12.19
N ALA A 316 -7.06 6.35 13.31
CA ALA A 316 -7.63 5.99 14.61
C ALA A 316 -9.16 6.15 14.64
N ALA A 317 -9.68 7.24 14.08
CA ALA A 317 -11.12 7.45 13.93
C ALA A 317 -11.77 6.37 13.04
N TYR A 318 -11.11 6.02 11.93
CA TYR A 318 -11.54 4.92 11.07
C TYR A 318 -11.57 3.58 11.80
N GLY A 319 -10.52 3.26 12.57
CA GLY A 319 -10.47 2.06 13.40
C GLY A 319 -11.59 2.00 14.43
N PHE A 320 -11.97 3.13 15.04
CA PHE A 320 -13.14 3.21 15.91
C PHE A 320 -14.43 2.87 15.15
N LEU A 321 -14.66 3.45 13.97
CA LEU A 321 -15.86 3.17 13.17
C LEU A 321 -15.92 1.71 12.71
N LEU A 322 -14.79 1.14 12.32
CA LEU A 322 -14.67 -0.28 11.99
C LEU A 322 -15.06 -1.15 13.18
N LEU A 323 -14.52 -0.85 14.36
CA LEU A 323 -14.87 -1.57 15.60
C LEU A 323 -16.36 -1.51 15.93
N GLN A 324 -17.01 -0.37 15.73
CA GLN A 324 -18.46 -0.25 15.92
C GLN A 324 -19.25 -1.09 14.90
N ARG A 325 -18.80 -1.10 13.64
CA ARG A 325 -19.41 -1.95 12.59
C ARG A 325 -19.29 -3.43 12.95
N LEU A 326 -18.14 -3.86 13.46
CA LEU A 326 -17.87 -5.25 13.85
C LEU A 326 -18.69 -5.72 15.05
N LYS A 327 -19.00 -4.83 16.00
CA LYS A 327 -19.84 -5.15 17.16
C LYS A 327 -21.32 -5.31 16.83
N GLY A 328 -21.74 -4.92 15.62
CA GLY A 328 -23.14 -4.75 15.26
C GLY A 328 -23.66 -3.44 15.85
N TRP A 329 -24.07 -2.51 15.00
CA TRP A 329 -24.65 -1.25 15.46
C TRP A 329 -26.04 -1.50 16.05
N ASP A 330 -26.14 -1.53 17.37
CA ASP A 330 -27.40 -1.71 18.05
C ASP A 330 -28.09 -0.34 18.22
N LYS A 331 -29.03 -0.01 17.30
CA LYS A 331 -29.73 1.29 17.28
C LYS A 331 -30.41 1.66 18.61
N LYS A 332 -30.71 0.68 19.46
CA LYS A 332 -31.37 0.88 20.76
C LYS A 332 -30.41 1.28 21.89
N ASN A 333 -29.12 1.00 21.74
CA ASN A 333 -28.08 1.26 22.75
C ASN A 333 -26.90 2.03 22.15
N GLY A 334 -27.21 3.10 21.40
CA GLY A 334 -26.20 4.04 20.91
C GLY A 334 -25.52 4.74 22.09
N LEU A 335 -24.53 4.09 22.70
CA LEU A 335 -23.58 4.71 23.62
C LEU A 335 -22.75 5.70 22.79
N PHE A 336 -23.30 6.88 22.55
CA PHE A 336 -22.44 8.04 22.39
C PHE A 336 -21.68 8.15 23.69
N PRO A 337 -20.34 7.94 23.71
CA PRO A 337 -19.58 8.27 24.89
C PRO A 337 -19.92 9.72 25.19
N GLN A 338 -20.42 10.02 26.39
CA GLN A 338 -20.47 11.42 26.81
C GLN A 338 -19.06 11.95 26.62
N ALA A 339 -18.91 12.98 25.80
CA ALA A 339 -17.63 13.62 25.61
C ALA A 339 -17.13 13.95 27.03
N PRO A 340 -15.96 13.43 27.45
CA PRO A 340 -15.47 13.70 28.79
C PRO A 340 -15.43 15.21 28.95
N ALA A 341 -15.98 15.71 30.06
CA ALA A 341 -15.97 17.13 30.35
C ALA A 341 -14.53 17.63 30.19
N LEU A 342 -14.36 18.68 29.38
CA LEU A 342 -13.07 19.32 29.23
C LEU A 342 -12.61 19.72 30.64
N PRO A 343 -11.34 19.43 31.01
CA PRO A 343 -10.84 19.85 32.30
C PRO A 343 -11.10 21.34 32.50
N HIS A 344 -11.37 21.79 33.74
CA HIS A 344 -11.63 23.20 34.04
C HIS A 344 -10.50 24.15 33.58
N TRP A 345 -9.30 23.61 33.36
CA TRP A 345 -8.12 24.30 32.88
C TRP A 345 -7.91 24.25 31.35
N TYR A 346 -8.72 23.49 30.60
CA TYR A 346 -8.59 23.41 29.15
C TYR A 346 -9.05 24.71 28.49
N VAL A 347 -8.10 25.40 27.84
CA VAL A 347 -8.37 26.61 27.07
C VAL A 347 -8.23 26.26 25.58
N PRO A 348 -9.31 26.35 24.77
CA PRO A 348 -9.23 26.09 23.33
C PRO A 348 -8.21 27.01 22.65
N ARG A 349 -7.48 26.47 21.67
CA ARG A 349 -6.56 27.25 20.84
C ARG A 349 -7.37 28.31 20.07
N GLY A 350 -7.02 29.59 20.21
CA GLY A 350 -7.80 30.71 19.65
C GLY A 350 -8.84 31.32 20.61
N SER A 351 -8.89 30.85 21.86
CA SER A 351 -9.64 31.50 22.93
C SER A 351 -9.19 32.96 23.11
N PRO A 352 -10.13 33.91 23.31
CA PRO A 352 -9.79 35.31 23.59
C PRO A 352 -8.87 35.47 24.81
N LYS A 353 -8.91 34.51 25.75
CA LYS A 353 -8.05 34.46 26.94
C LYS A 353 -6.57 34.15 26.66
N SER A 354 -6.22 33.70 25.44
CA SER A 354 -4.87 33.36 25.01
C SER A 354 -4.39 34.19 23.80
N THR A 355 -5.10 35.27 23.46
CA THR A 355 -4.71 36.13 22.35
C THR A 355 -3.42 36.86 22.71
N THR A 356 -2.29 36.44 22.15
CA THR A 356 -1.09 37.30 22.13
C THR A 356 -1.48 38.57 21.38
N PRO A 357 -1.32 39.77 21.96
CA PRO A 357 -1.64 41.01 21.24
C PRO A 357 -0.65 41.12 20.08
N ARG A 358 -1.12 40.88 18.85
CA ARG A 358 -0.37 41.25 17.64
C ARG A 358 -0.67 42.71 17.33
N THR A 359 -0.08 43.63 18.08
CA THR A 359 0.06 45.03 17.66
C THR A 359 1.18 45.11 16.64
N ARG A 360 0.89 44.74 15.38
CA ARG A 360 1.57 45.12 14.12
C ARG A 360 1.10 44.18 13.01
N LEU A 361 -0.10 44.45 12.53
CA LEU A 361 -0.48 44.11 11.16
C LEU A 361 -0.90 45.45 10.58
N ASP A 362 0.05 46.12 9.93
CA ASP A 362 -0.20 47.36 9.22
C ASP A 362 -1.26 47.07 8.15
N ARG A 363 -2.49 47.47 8.46
CA ARG A 363 -3.54 47.68 7.47
C ARG A 363 -3.32 49.08 6.93
N ASN A 364 -2.42 49.24 5.98
CA ASN A 364 -2.43 50.29 4.96
C ASN A 364 -1.18 50.14 4.10
N ASP A 365 -1.35 49.48 2.95
CA ASP A 365 -0.67 49.87 1.72
C ASP A 365 -1.48 49.30 0.55
N SER A 366 -2.61 49.94 0.28
CA SER A 366 -3.25 49.85 -1.03
C SER A 366 -2.72 51.02 -1.85
N SER A 367 -1.67 50.78 -2.65
CA SER A 367 -1.27 51.69 -3.71
C SER A 367 -2.42 51.76 -4.72
N SER A 368 -3.10 52.90 -4.73
CA SER A 368 -4.07 53.28 -5.74
C SER A 368 -3.34 53.58 -7.05
N ASP A 369 -3.19 52.58 -7.92
CA ASP A 369 -3.03 52.80 -9.36
C ASP A 369 -3.19 51.47 -10.10
N HIS A 370 -4.36 51.26 -10.72
CA HIS A 370 -4.47 50.91 -12.14
C HIS A 370 -5.93 50.70 -12.60
N PRO A 371 -6.23 50.96 -13.89
CA PRO A 371 -7.58 51.24 -14.37
C PRO A 371 -8.40 49.98 -14.60
N SER A 372 -9.69 50.12 -14.32
CA SER A 372 -10.76 49.18 -14.60
C SER A 372 -10.90 48.90 -16.10
N HIS A 373 -10.75 47.64 -16.52
CA HIS A 373 -11.54 47.08 -17.63
C HIS A 373 -11.49 45.54 -17.60
N ARG A 374 -12.59 44.91 -17.18
CA ARG A 374 -12.93 43.54 -17.58
C ARG A 374 -14.43 43.45 -17.91
N PRO A 375 -14.80 43.02 -19.13
CA PRO A 375 -16.18 42.67 -19.45
C PRO A 375 -16.61 41.40 -18.70
N ARG A 376 -17.85 41.37 -18.24
CA ARG A 376 -18.50 40.17 -17.68
C ARG A 376 -18.68 39.12 -18.77
N THR A 377 -18.25 37.89 -18.51
CA THR A 377 -18.62 36.70 -19.30
C THR A 377 -19.44 35.77 -18.38
N PRO A 378 -20.51 35.12 -18.89
CA PRO A 378 -21.58 34.59 -18.06
C PRO A 378 -21.30 33.18 -17.52
N ALA A 379 -22.14 32.77 -16.58
CA ALA A 379 -22.13 31.48 -15.91
C ALA A 379 -22.09 30.30 -16.91
N MET A 380 -21.24 29.31 -16.63
CA MET A 380 -21.27 28.02 -17.34
C MET A 380 -21.90 26.92 -16.48
N SER A 381 -22.74 26.17 -17.18
CA SER A 381 -23.61 25.09 -16.75
C SER A 381 -22.85 23.91 -16.14
N VAL A 382 -23.46 23.35 -15.10
CA VAL A 382 -23.29 21.98 -14.64
C VAL A 382 -23.80 21.05 -15.74
N LEU A 383 -23.02 20.01 -16.08
CA LEU A 383 -23.41 18.71 -16.63
C LEU A 383 -22.11 18.00 -17.04
N TRP A 384 -21.98 16.70 -16.73
CA TRP A 384 -21.63 15.64 -17.69
C TRP A 384 -21.64 14.29 -16.98
N GLU A 385 -22.46 13.40 -17.54
CA GLU A 385 -22.57 11.97 -17.32
C GLU A 385 -21.42 11.21 -18.00
N ASN A 386 -21.16 9.99 -17.47
CA ASN A 386 -20.64 8.77 -18.10
C ASN A 386 -19.40 8.81 -19.02
N VAL A 387 -18.33 8.11 -18.59
CA VAL A 387 -17.81 6.85 -19.18
C VAL A 387 -17.21 5.99 -18.07
#